data_AF-A0A520J8A5-F1
#
_entry.id   AF-A0A520J8A5-F1
#
_cell.length_a   1.000
_cell.length_b   1.000
_cell.length_c   1.000
_cell.angle_alpha   90.00
_cell.angle_beta   90.00
_cell.angle_gamma   90.00
#
_symmetry.space_group_name_H-M   'P 1'
#
loop_
_entity.id
_entity.type
_entity.pdbx_description
1 polymer ?
#
loop_
_entity_poly.entity_id
_entity_poly.type
_entity_poly.pdbx_seq_one_letter_code
_entity_poly.pdbx_strand_id
1 'polypeptide(L)'
;MSFIRRARDLGFSIDQVRELMGLADRRDQSCIAVDVIANQHRDAITQKIADLTALAGELDVLIDSCSRNTVADCRIIEALAPSS
;
A
#
# COMPACT_ATOMS: atom_id res chain seq x y z
N MET A 1 -7.79 -17.75 18.70
CA MET A 1 -7.67 -16.29 18.39
C MET A 1 -6.47 -15.93 17.50
N SER A 2 -5.93 -16.84 16.67
CA SER A 2 -4.77 -16.51 15.80
C SER A 2 -5.17 -15.92 14.43
N PHE A 3 -6.30 -16.36 13.86
CA PHE A 3 -6.69 -16.05 12.48
C PHE A 3 -6.86 -14.56 12.19
N ILE A 4 -7.72 -13.87 12.96
CA ILE A 4 -8.00 -12.43 12.77
C ILE A 4 -6.73 -11.60 12.90
N ARG A 5 -5.90 -11.89 13.91
CA ARG A 5 -4.64 -11.19 14.11
C ARG A 5 -3.73 -11.38 12.90
N ARG A 6 -3.53 -12.61 12.46
CA ARG A 6 -2.67 -12.91 11.30
C ARG A 6 -3.17 -12.26 10.02
N ALA A 7 -4.48 -12.28 9.78
CA ALA A 7 -5.05 -11.66 8.59
C ALA A 7 -4.90 -10.13 8.62
N ARG A 8 -5.06 -9.50 9.79
CA ARG A 8 -4.77 -8.07 9.96
C ARG A 8 -3.29 -7.73 9.83
N ASP A 9 -2.39 -8.59 10.31
CA ASP A 9 -0.94 -8.42 10.13
C ASP A 9 -0.53 -8.49 8.65
N LEU A 10 -1.30 -9.21 7.82
CA LEU A 10 -1.15 -9.27 6.36
C LEU A 10 -1.88 -8.12 5.63
N GLY A 11 -2.49 -7.19 6.38
CA GLY A 11 -3.14 -6.01 5.83
C GLY A 11 -4.51 -6.25 5.22
N PHE A 12 -5.13 -7.43 5.39
CA PHE A 12 -6.51 -7.65 4.95
C PHE A 12 -7.45 -6.67 5.68
N SER A 13 -8.39 -6.10 4.93
CA SER A 13 -9.46 -5.27 5.50
C SER A 13 -10.36 -6.09 6.42
N ILE A 14 -11.06 -5.42 7.33
CA ILE A 14 -12.00 -6.09 8.26
C ILE A 14 -13.05 -6.90 7.49
N ASP A 15 -13.50 -6.40 6.34
CA ASP A 15 -14.52 -7.08 5.53
C ASP A 15 -13.96 -8.32 4.85
N GLN A 16 -12.75 -8.26 4.28
CA GLN A 16 -12.07 -9.45 3.76
C GLN A 16 -11.79 -10.48 4.87
N VAL A 17 -11.42 -10.04 6.08
CA VAL A 17 -11.23 -10.95 7.22
C VAL A 17 -12.52 -11.66 7.59
N ARG A 18 -13.66 -10.96 7.59
CA ARG A 18 -14.99 -11.56 7.83
C ARG A 18 -15.35 -12.59 6.77
N GLU A 19 -15.11 -12.27 5.50
CA GLU A 19 -15.36 -13.17 4.39
C GLU A 19 -14.50 -14.44 4.48
N LEU A 20 -13.20 -14.28 4.73
CA LEU A 20 -12.27 -15.38 4.91
C LEU A 20 -12.63 -16.27 6.12
N MET A 21 -13.15 -15.70 7.21
CA MET A 21 -13.65 -16.49 8.34
C MET A 21 -14.88 -17.32 7.94
N GLY A 22 -15.84 -16.72 7.23
CA GLY A 22 -17.03 -17.44 6.76
C GLY A 22 -16.70 -18.58 5.79
N LEU A 23 -15.63 -18.43 5.00
CA LEU A 23 -15.11 -19.50 4.14
C LEU A 23 -14.36 -20.57 4.93
N ALA A 24 -13.56 -20.18 5.94
CA ALA A 24 -12.79 -21.11 6.77
C ALA A 24 -13.66 -22.07 7.59
N ASP A 25 -14.88 -21.65 7.95
CA ASP A 25 -15.86 -22.51 8.64
C ASP A 25 -16.42 -23.63 7.74
N ARG A 26 -16.26 -23.53 6.41
CA ARG A 26 -16.77 -24.48 5.40
C ARG A 26 -15.67 -25.40 4.89
N ARG A 27 -15.18 -26.27 5.78
CA ARG A 27 -13.95 -27.08 5.57
C ARG A 27 -14.03 -28.10 4.42
N ASP A 28 -15.22 -28.37 3.91
CA ASP A 28 -15.51 -29.29 2.80
C ASP A 28 -15.65 -28.58 1.45
N GLN A 29 -15.59 -27.24 1.43
CA GLN A 29 -15.70 -26.46 0.19
C GLN A 29 -14.35 -26.17 -0.45
N SER A 30 -14.39 -25.89 -1.76
CA SER A 30 -13.22 -25.49 -2.53
C SER A 30 -12.62 -24.18 -2.01
N CYS A 31 -11.29 -24.11 -1.95
CA CYS A 31 -10.57 -22.91 -1.54
C CYS A 31 -10.47 -21.83 -2.65
N ILE A 32 -11.13 -22.03 -3.80
CA ILE A 32 -11.11 -21.06 -4.92
C ILE A 32 -11.49 -19.65 -4.46
N ALA A 33 -12.53 -19.50 -3.64
CA ALA A 33 -12.94 -18.19 -3.14
C ALA A 33 -11.86 -17.53 -2.25
N VAL A 34 -11.18 -18.33 -1.43
CA VAL A 34 -10.05 -17.86 -0.59
C VAL A 34 -8.88 -17.41 -1.47
N ASP A 35 -8.57 -18.17 -2.52
CA ASP A 35 -7.51 -17.86 -3.48
C ASP A 35 -7.80 -16.55 -4.24
N VAL A 36 -9.04 -16.35 -4.68
CA VAL A 36 -9.47 -15.09 -5.33
C VAL A 36 -9.28 -13.89 -4.41
N ILE A 37 -9.75 -13.96 -3.15
CA ILE A 37 -9.60 -12.86 -2.18
C ILE A 37 -8.12 -12.55 -1.91
N ALA A 38 -7.30 -13.59 -1.75
CA ALA A 38 -5.87 -13.44 -1.49
C ALA A 38 -5.14 -12.77 -2.68
N ASN A 39 -5.43 -13.20 -3.92
CA ASN A 39 -4.83 -12.63 -5.12
C ASN A 39 -5.25 -11.17 -5.34
N GLN A 40 -6.54 -10.85 -5.19
CA GLN A 40 -7.03 -9.48 -5.28
C GLN A 40 -6.34 -8.54 -4.27
N HIS A 41 -6.17 -9.02 -3.04
CA HIS A 41 -5.47 -8.25 -2.00
C HIS A 41 -3.98 -8.07 -2.33
N ARG A 42 -3.32 -9.13 -2.82
CA ARG A 42 -1.92 -9.08 -3.28
C ARG A 42 -1.74 -8.06 -4.40
N ASP A 43 -2.65 -8.01 -5.35
CA ASP A 43 -2.59 -7.08 -6.49
C ASP A 43 -2.77 -5.64 -6.02
N ALA A 44 -3.71 -5.40 -5.10
CA ALA A 44 -3.88 -4.08 -4.47
C ALA A 44 -2.62 -3.62 -3.71
N ILE A 45 -1.97 -4.52 -2.95
CA ILE A 45 -0.68 -4.22 -2.29
C ILE A 45 0.39 -3.90 -3.33
N THR A 46 0.50 -4.71 -4.38
CA THR A 46 1.52 -4.54 -5.42
C THR A 46 1.36 -3.20 -6.14
N GLN A 47 0.12 -2.82 -6.46
CA GLN A 47 -0.17 -1.52 -7.05
C GLN A 47 0.25 -0.38 -6.12
N LYS A 48 -0.13 -0.46 -4.83
CA LYS A 48 0.25 0.55 -3.85
C LYS A 48 1.76 0.67 -3.67
N ILE A 49 2.50 -0.44 -3.72
CA ILE A 49 3.96 -0.43 -3.69
C ILE A 49 4.49 0.32 -4.92
N ALA A 50 4.00 0.00 -6.11
CA ALA A 50 4.43 0.67 -7.33
C ALA A 50 4.20 2.20 -7.25
N ASP A 51 3.01 2.61 -6.81
CA ASP A 51 2.66 4.03 -6.65
C ASP A 51 3.57 4.73 -5.63
N LEU A 52 3.81 4.09 -4.47
CA LEU A 52 4.68 4.64 -3.42
C LEU A 52 6.15 4.68 -3.85
N THR A 53 6.62 3.69 -4.60
CA THR A 53 7.97 3.68 -5.16
C THR A 53 8.16 4.78 -6.19
N ALA A 54 7.17 5.03 -7.05
CA ALA A 54 7.20 6.14 -8.00
C ALA A 54 7.28 7.49 -7.26
N LEU A 55 6.40 7.70 -6.27
CA LEU A 55 6.39 8.92 -5.47
C LEU A 55 7.70 9.13 -4.69
N ALA A 56 8.26 8.04 -4.14
CA ALA A 56 9.56 8.11 -3.47
C ALA A 56 10.67 8.54 -4.44
N GLY A 57 10.68 7.99 -5.66
CA GLY A 57 11.66 8.38 -6.69
C GLY A 57 11.53 9.85 -7.09
N GLU A 58 10.32 10.38 -7.21
CA GLU A 58 10.10 11.82 -7.47
C GLU A 58 10.65 12.68 -6.34
N LEU A 59 10.41 12.29 -5.08
CA LEU A 59 10.93 12.99 -3.91
C LEU A 59 12.46 12.92 -3.83
N ASP A 60 13.06 11.78 -4.17
CA ASP A 60 14.52 11.61 -4.17
C ASP A 60 15.19 12.59 -5.16
N VAL A 61 14.62 12.76 -6.36
CA VAL A 61 15.11 13.75 -7.35
C VAL A 61 15.07 15.17 -6.79
N LEU A 62 13.98 15.55 -6.11
CA LEU A 62 13.84 16.87 -5.51
C LEU A 62 14.86 17.08 -4.38
N ILE A 63 15.07 16.06 -3.55
CA ILE A 63 16.05 16.07 -2.45
C ILE A 63 17.48 16.21 -2.99
N ASP A 64 17.83 15.45 -4.03
CA ASP A 64 19.17 15.47 -4.63
C ASP A 64 19.46 16.79 -5.37
N SER A 65 18.42 17.43 -5.92
CA SER A 65 18.55 18.72 -6.59
C SER A 65 18.68 19.92 -5.63
N CYS A 66 18.54 19.70 -4.32
CA CYS A 66 18.58 20.76 -3.32
C CYS A 66 20.01 21.03 -2.85
N SER A 67 20.47 22.28 -3.05
CA SER A 67 21.81 22.75 -2.63
C SER A 67 21.94 23.01 -1.12
N ARG A 68 20.85 22.86 -0.36
CA ARG A 68 20.77 23.00 1.12
C ARG A 68 21.33 24.32 1.67
N ASN A 69 21.31 25.39 0.87
CA ASN A 69 21.94 26.66 1.26
C ASN A 69 20.96 27.58 2.00
N THR A 70 19.81 27.88 1.38
CA THR A 70 18.74 28.65 2.00
C THR A 70 17.37 28.09 1.57
N VAL A 71 16.32 28.37 2.35
CA VAL A 71 14.95 28.02 1.94
C VAL A 71 14.51 28.80 0.69
N ALA A 72 15.05 30.02 0.50
CA ALA A 72 14.79 30.83 -0.69
C ALA A 72 15.31 30.17 -1.98
N ASP A 73 16.35 29.34 -1.90
CA ASP A 73 16.92 28.58 -3.01
C ASP A 73 16.53 27.09 -2.99
N CYS A 74 15.57 26.70 -2.14
CA CYS A 74 15.20 25.31 -1.93
C CYS A 74 14.29 24.82 -3.05
N ARG A 75 14.86 23.99 -3.94
CA ARG A 75 14.14 23.36 -5.06
C ARG A 75 12.93 22.52 -4.64
N ILE A 76 12.93 21.97 -3.43
CA ILE A 76 11.78 21.24 -2.89
C ILE A 76 10.60 22.20 -2.67
N ILE A 77 10.85 23.38 -2.09
CA ILE A 77 9.80 24.38 -1.85
C ILE A 77 9.32 24.98 -3.16
N GLU A 78 10.23 25.22 -4.11
CA GLU A 78 9.88 25.67 -5.47
C GLU A 78 8.96 24.67 -6.18
N ALA A 79 9.27 23.37 -6.13
CA ALA A 79 8.45 22.32 -6.76
C ALA A 79 7.07 22.12 -6.09
N LEU A 80 6.93 22.46 -4.81
CA LEU A 80 5.68 22.38 -4.06
C LEU A 80 4.86 23.69 -4.10
N ALA A 81 5.46 24.79 -4.56
CA ALA A 81 4.74 26.04 -4.70
C ALA A 81 3.66 25.90 -5.78
N PRO A 82 2.48 26.53 -5.59
CA PRO A 82 1.43 26.48 -6.60
C PRO A 82 1.95 27.04 -7.92
N SER A 83 1.76 26.28 -8.99
CA SER A 83 2.05 26.73 -10.36
C SER A 83 1.09 27.84 -10.75
N SER A 84 1.57 29.08 -10.67
CA SER A 84 0.92 30.26 -11.26
C SER A 84 1.17 30.36 -12.75
#